data_AF-A0A8B3L113-F1
#
_entry.id   AF-A0A8B3L113-F1
#
_cell.length_a   1.000
_cell.length_b   1.000
_cell.length_c   1.000
_cell.angle_alpha   90.00
_cell.angle_beta   90.00
_cell.angle_gamma   90.00
#
_symmetry.space_group_name_H-M   'P 1'
#
loop_
_entity.id
_entity.type
_entity.pdbx_description
1 polymer ?
#
loop_
_entity_poly.entity_id
_entity_poly.type
_entity_poly.pdbx_seq_one_letter_code
_entity_poly.pdbx_strand_id
1 'polypeptide(L)'
;MAGISQHGKAFIRPQAKAHLLIVEARFHDDLADALLEGATSALDEAGATYDVVTVPGSLEIPAVITFALDGAGEGGVHYDGFVALGTIIRGDTYHFDIVANESSRALMDLSVQEAVAIGNGILTTENDAQAWTRAKRTEGDKGGFAARAALTMIALKEKFGAQS
;
A
#
# COMPACT_ATOMS: atom_id res chain seq x y z
N MET A 1 -0.92 2.72 -28.90
CA MET A 1 -0.31 1.50 -28.30
C MET A 1 0.29 1.88 -26.97
N ALA A 2 -0.50 1.84 -25.89
CA ALA A 2 -0.01 2.11 -24.54
C ALA A 2 0.96 0.98 -24.13
N GLY A 3 2.19 1.36 -23.79
CA GLY A 3 3.25 0.42 -23.45
C GLY A 3 2.86 -0.44 -22.25
N ILE A 4 2.95 -1.75 -22.43
CA ILE A 4 2.88 -2.73 -21.34
C ILE A 4 3.99 -2.36 -20.35
N SER A 5 3.59 -1.91 -19.17
CA SER A 5 4.43 -1.51 -18.06
C SER A 5 5.45 -2.62 -17.73
N GLN A 6 6.75 -2.36 -17.94
CA GLN A 6 7.83 -3.30 -17.64
C GLN A 6 8.11 -3.48 -16.13
N HIS A 7 7.22 -3.05 -15.24
CA HIS A 7 7.44 -3.02 -13.80
C HIS A 7 7.42 -4.42 -13.13
N GLY A 8 7.41 -5.53 -13.87
CA GLY A 8 7.30 -6.89 -13.33
C GLY A 8 8.60 -7.69 -13.18
N LYS A 9 9.78 -7.15 -13.54
CA LYS A 9 10.96 -8.03 -13.80
C LYS A 9 12.07 -8.11 -12.75
N ALA A 10 12.06 -7.38 -11.64
CA ALA A 10 13.05 -7.59 -10.58
C ALA A 10 12.60 -7.05 -9.21
N PHE A 11 11.78 -7.83 -8.50
CA PHE A 11 11.53 -7.61 -7.08
C PHE A 11 12.11 -8.77 -6.28
N ILE A 12 12.98 -8.46 -5.33
CA ILE A 12 13.54 -9.43 -4.40
C ILE A 12 12.40 -9.82 -3.44
N ARG A 13 12.21 -11.13 -3.22
CA ARG A 13 11.19 -11.64 -2.31
C ARG A 13 11.78 -11.86 -0.91
N PRO A 14 10.98 -11.73 0.16
CA PRO A 14 11.38 -12.13 1.51
C PRO A 14 11.84 -13.59 1.54
N GLN A 15 12.78 -13.91 2.43
CA GLN A 15 13.28 -15.27 2.62
C GLN A 15 12.28 -16.14 3.39
N ALA A 16 11.54 -15.54 4.31
CA ALA A 16 10.48 -16.18 5.08
C ALA A 16 9.10 -15.80 4.55
N LYS A 17 8.08 -16.54 5.02
CA LYS A 17 6.68 -16.21 4.73
C LYS A 17 6.31 -14.91 5.46
N ALA A 18 6.10 -13.84 4.70
CA ALA A 18 5.71 -12.54 5.25
C ALA A 18 4.23 -12.48 5.63
N HIS A 19 3.91 -11.77 6.71
CA HIS A 19 2.58 -11.39 7.12
C HIS A 19 2.43 -9.86 7.10
N LEU A 20 1.50 -9.33 6.32
CA LEU A 20 1.34 -7.90 6.08
C LEU A 20 0.00 -7.37 6.56
N LEU A 21 -0.08 -6.07 6.84
CA LEU A 21 -1.36 -5.39 7.03
C LEU A 21 -1.68 -4.55 5.79
N ILE A 22 -2.82 -4.82 5.15
CA ILE A 22 -3.40 -3.93 4.15
C ILE A 22 -4.31 -2.94 4.86
N VAL A 23 -4.03 -1.65 4.70
CA VAL A 23 -4.90 -0.56 5.19
C VAL A 23 -5.49 0.13 3.98
N GLU A 24 -6.80 -0.01 3.79
CA GLU A 24 -7.50 0.57 2.64
C GLU A 24 -8.42 1.73 3.03
N ALA A 25 -8.26 2.86 2.34
CA ALA A 25 -9.18 3.99 2.42
C ALA A 25 -10.33 3.81 1.41
N ARG A 26 -11.53 3.52 1.92
CA ARG A 26 -12.74 3.33 1.09
C ARG A 26 -13.55 4.62 0.99
N PHE A 27 -13.07 5.56 0.18
CA PHE A 27 -13.86 6.71 -0.27
C PHE A 27 -14.60 6.43 -1.59
N HIS A 28 -14.05 5.53 -2.42
CA HIS A 28 -14.64 5.04 -3.67
C HIS A 28 -14.64 3.51 -3.66
N ASP A 29 -15.79 2.88 -3.37
CA ASP A 29 -15.87 1.43 -3.12
C ASP A 29 -15.34 0.59 -4.28
N ASP A 30 -15.82 0.83 -5.51
CA ASP A 30 -15.43 0.01 -6.67
C ASP A 30 -13.93 0.13 -7.01
N LEU A 31 -13.33 1.31 -6.79
CA LEU A 31 -11.90 1.54 -6.99
C LEU A 31 -11.07 0.91 -5.87
N ALA A 32 -11.59 0.91 -4.64
CA ALA A 32 -10.96 0.23 -3.52
C ALA A 32 -10.93 -1.29 -3.75
N ASP A 33 -12.04 -1.88 -4.20
CA ASP A 33 -12.10 -3.30 -4.56
C ASP A 33 -11.09 -3.66 -5.65
N ALA A 34 -10.95 -2.81 -6.69
CA ALA A 34 -9.96 -3.03 -7.75
C ALA A 34 -8.51 -2.94 -7.26
N LEU A 35 -8.20 -1.99 -6.37
CA LEU A 35 -6.87 -1.89 -5.75
C LEU A 35 -6.60 -3.10 -4.83
N LEU A 36 -7.59 -3.49 -4.04
CA LEU A 36 -7.49 -4.62 -3.12
C LEU A 36 -7.30 -5.93 -3.90
N GLU A 37 -8.00 -6.14 -5.01
CA GLU A 37 -7.81 -7.30 -5.90
C GLU A 37 -6.36 -7.40 -6.40
N GLY A 38 -5.79 -6.28 -6.88
CA GLY A 38 -4.41 -6.24 -7.32
C GLY A 38 -3.42 -6.56 -6.19
N ALA A 39 -3.63 -5.95 -5.02
CA ALA A 39 -2.76 -6.14 -3.86
C ALA A 39 -2.79 -7.59 -3.33
N THR A 40 -3.98 -8.11 -3.06
CA THR A 40 -4.19 -9.47 -2.54
C THR A 40 -3.67 -10.52 -3.51
N SER A 41 -3.95 -10.39 -4.81
CA SER A 41 -3.40 -11.28 -5.82
C SER A 41 -1.87 -11.30 -5.83
N ALA A 42 -1.21 -10.14 -5.70
CA ALA A 42 0.24 -10.07 -5.68
C ALA A 42 0.85 -10.69 -4.41
N LEU A 43 0.18 -10.55 -3.26
CA LEU A 43 0.59 -11.19 -2.01
C LEU A 43 0.39 -12.71 -2.05
N ASP A 44 -0.75 -13.17 -2.59
CA ASP A 44 -1.06 -14.59 -2.77
C ASP A 44 -0.05 -15.27 -3.71
N GLU A 45 0.30 -14.63 -4.83
CA GLU A 45 1.34 -15.08 -5.78
C GLU A 45 2.74 -15.16 -5.15
N ALA A 46 2.97 -14.40 -4.07
CA ALA A 46 4.21 -14.44 -3.29
C ALA A 46 4.14 -15.44 -2.12
N GLY A 47 2.98 -16.04 -1.83
CA GLY A 47 2.76 -16.92 -0.69
C GLY A 47 2.72 -16.19 0.66
N ALA A 48 2.56 -14.87 0.65
CA ALA A 48 2.43 -14.06 1.85
C ALA A 48 1.02 -14.22 2.47
N THR A 49 0.87 -13.80 3.71
CA THR A 49 -0.43 -13.68 4.38
C THR A 49 -0.71 -12.23 4.72
N TYR A 50 -1.96 -11.88 4.96
CA TYR A 50 -2.32 -10.52 5.27
C TYR A 50 -3.64 -10.42 6.03
N ASP A 51 -3.74 -9.35 6.82
CA ASP A 51 -5.02 -8.84 7.32
C ASP A 51 -5.41 -7.59 6.51
N VAL A 52 -6.71 -7.28 6.50
CA VAL A 52 -7.25 -6.10 5.84
C VAL A 52 -8.06 -5.29 6.83
N VAL A 53 -7.76 -3.99 6.91
CA VAL A 53 -8.54 -3.03 7.69
C VAL A 53 -8.95 -1.85 6.81
N THR A 54 -10.17 -1.39 7.02
CA THR A 54 -10.77 -0.30 6.25
C THR A 54 -10.81 0.98 7.08
N VAL A 55 -10.41 2.09 6.46
CA VAL A 55 -10.50 3.44 7.01
C VAL A 55 -11.33 4.34 6.10
N PRO A 56 -11.91 5.45 6.62
CA PRO A 56 -12.76 6.32 5.80
C PRO A 56 -12.00 7.08 4.71
N GLY A 57 -10.72 7.41 4.92
CA GLY A 57 -9.93 8.21 3.99
C GLY A 57 -8.42 7.97 4.07
N SER A 58 -7.69 8.49 3.08
CA SER A 58 -6.24 8.27 2.96
C SER A 58 -5.43 8.94 4.07
N LEU A 59 -5.99 9.95 4.74
CA LEU A 59 -5.34 10.64 5.86
C LEU A 59 -5.26 9.78 7.13
N GLU A 60 -6.16 8.81 7.28
CA GLU A 60 -6.20 7.93 8.44
C GLU A 60 -5.24 6.73 8.31
N ILE A 61 -4.79 6.40 7.10
CA ILE A 61 -3.91 5.25 6.84
C ILE A 61 -2.63 5.29 7.70
N PRO A 62 -1.85 6.40 7.75
CA PRO A 62 -0.65 6.45 8.57
C PRO A 62 -0.92 6.20 10.05
N ALA A 63 -2.02 6.74 10.59
CA ALA A 63 -2.38 6.56 11.98
C ALA A 63 -2.72 5.10 12.30
N VAL A 64 -3.43 4.39 11.43
CA VAL A 64 -3.73 2.97 11.62
C VAL A 64 -2.49 2.10 11.55
N ILE A 65 -1.51 2.44 10.70
CA ILE A 65 -0.21 1.76 10.71
C ILE A 65 0.48 1.98 12.08
N THR A 66 0.50 3.20 12.60
CA THR A 66 1.03 3.48 13.94
C THR A 66 0.31 2.68 15.03
N PHE A 67 -1.03 2.59 14.99
CA PHE A 67 -1.79 1.79 15.96
C PHE A 67 -1.40 0.30 15.91
N ALA A 68 -1.16 -0.24 14.72
CA ALA A 68 -0.71 -1.63 14.56
C ALA A 68 0.70 -1.85 15.12
N LEU A 69 1.60 -0.88 14.94
CA LEU A 69 2.97 -0.92 15.50
C LEU A 69 2.95 -0.86 17.03
N ASP A 70 2.21 0.08 17.61
CA ASP A 70 2.06 0.21 19.06
C ASP A 70 1.43 -1.06 19.65
N GLY A 71 0.36 -1.56 19.02
CA GLY A 71 -0.32 -2.79 19.45
C GLY A 71 0.58 -4.03 19.40
N ALA A 72 1.48 -4.14 18.42
CA ALA A 72 2.46 -5.22 18.35
C ALA A 72 3.41 -5.20 19.57
N GLY A 73 3.82 -4.01 20.03
CA GLY A 73 4.62 -3.84 21.25
C GLY A 73 3.90 -4.27 22.53
N GLU A 74 2.56 -4.31 22.52
CA GLU A 74 1.72 -4.74 23.63
C GLU A 74 1.25 -6.22 23.52
N GLY A 75 1.86 -7.00 22.61
CA GLY A 75 1.52 -8.41 22.39
C GLY A 75 0.44 -8.66 21.34
N GLY A 76 0.10 -7.64 20.55
CA GLY A 76 -0.75 -7.74 19.37
C GLY A 76 -0.04 -8.43 18.18
N VAL A 77 -0.68 -8.36 17.02
CA VAL A 77 -0.16 -8.99 15.79
C VAL A 77 1.07 -8.23 15.29
N HIS A 78 2.16 -8.96 15.04
CA HIS A 78 3.34 -8.43 14.39
C HIS A 78 3.18 -8.53 12.86
N TYR A 79 3.33 -7.40 12.17
CA TYR A 79 3.32 -7.32 10.71
C TYR A 79 4.73 -7.05 10.19
N ASP A 80 5.15 -7.81 9.19
CA ASP A 80 6.45 -7.63 8.54
C ASP A 80 6.48 -6.38 7.66
N GLY A 81 5.31 -5.95 7.16
CA GLY A 81 5.14 -4.74 6.38
C GLY A 81 3.68 -4.38 6.13
N PHE A 82 3.48 -3.27 5.44
CA PHE A 82 2.18 -2.63 5.25
C PHE A 82 1.93 -2.33 3.78
N VAL A 83 0.67 -2.39 3.37
CA VAL A 83 0.22 -1.92 2.05
C VAL A 83 -0.84 -0.85 2.28
N ALA A 84 -0.54 0.38 1.87
CA ALA A 84 -1.46 1.51 1.97
C ALA A 84 -2.23 1.64 0.65
N LEU A 85 -3.55 1.43 0.66
CA LEU A 85 -4.41 1.55 -0.52
C LEU A 85 -5.38 2.70 -0.34
N GLY A 86 -5.57 3.49 -1.40
CA GLY A 86 -6.54 4.57 -1.39
C GLY A 86 -6.63 5.20 -2.78
N THR A 87 -7.73 5.91 -3.05
CA THR A 87 -7.88 6.64 -4.31
C THR A 87 -8.36 8.05 -4.03
N ILE A 88 -7.62 9.02 -4.56
CA ILE A 88 -7.87 10.44 -4.44
C ILE A 88 -8.01 10.98 -5.87
N ILE A 89 -9.21 11.46 -6.20
CA ILE A 89 -9.55 12.02 -7.51
C ILE A 89 -9.71 13.52 -7.37
N ARG A 90 -9.09 14.31 -8.25
CA ARG A 90 -9.18 15.78 -8.21
C ARG A 90 -10.63 16.21 -8.40
N GLY A 91 -11.15 16.89 -7.38
CA GLY A 91 -12.43 17.60 -7.42
C GLY A 91 -12.24 19.11 -7.44
N ASP A 92 -13.29 19.85 -7.08
CA ASP A 92 -13.31 21.32 -7.17
C ASP A 92 -12.64 22.03 -5.99
N THR A 93 -12.29 21.30 -4.92
CA THR A 93 -11.73 21.89 -3.71
C THR A 93 -10.25 21.58 -3.56
N TYR A 94 -9.53 22.49 -2.90
CA TYR A 94 -8.12 22.31 -2.55
C TYR A 94 -7.88 21.12 -1.60
N HIS A 95 -8.93 20.56 -1.00
CA HIS A 95 -8.84 19.38 -0.13
C HIS A 95 -8.18 18.19 -0.83
N PHE A 96 -8.32 18.07 -2.15
CA PHE A 96 -7.59 17.09 -2.95
C PHE A 96 -6.07 17.14 -2.70
N ASP A 97 -5.46 18.32 -2.85
CA ASP A 97 -4.02 18.48 -2.72
C ASP A 97 -3.57 18.25 -1.27
N ILE A 98 -4.40 18.63 -0.29
CA ILE A 98 -4.14 18.36 1.14
C ILE A 98 -4.10 16.85 1.38
N VAL A 99 -5.14 16.11 1.02
CA VAL A 99 -5.23 14.67 1.26
C VAL A 99 -4.10 13.93 0.53
N ALA A 100 -3.86 14.26 -0.74
CA ALA A 100 -2.84 13.64 -1.57
C ALA A 100 -1.42 13.83 -1.01
N ASN A 101 -1.08 15.07 -0.64
CA ASN A 101 0.26 15.41 -0.17
C ASN A 101 0.48 14.89 1.25
N GLU A 102 -0.44 15.14 2.17
CA GLU A 102 -0.23 14.81 3.58
C GLU A 102 -0.29 13.30 3.84
N SER A 103 -1.14 12.53 3.13
CA SER A 103 -1.11 11.07 3.25
C SER A 103 0.22 10.49 2.76
N SER A 104 0.73 10.99 1.64
CA SER A 104 2.00 10.53 1.07
C SER A 104 3.19 10.93 1.94
N ARG A 105 3.20 12.16 2.43
CA ARG A 105 4.22 12.69 3.34
C ARG A 105 4.27 11.88 4.64
N ALA A 106 3.12 11.66 5.27
CA ALA A 106 3.04 10.92 6.53
C ALA A 106 3.49 9.46 6.37
N LEU A 107 3.11 8.76 5.29
CA LEU A 107 3.60 7.41 5.01
C LEU A 107 5.12 7.38 4.80
N MET A 108 5.67 8.36 4.09
CA MET A 108 7.11 8.46 3.89
C MET A 108 7.84 8.70 5.22
N ASP A 109 7.39 9.67 6.00
CA ASP A 109 7.95 9.97 7.32
C ASP A 109 7.89 8.72 8.22
N LEU A 110 6.74 8.03 8.28
CA LEU A 110 6.54 6.83 9.08
C LEU A 110 7.48 5.69 8.66
N SER A 111 7.64 5.45 7.35
CA SER A 111 8.54 4.41 6.83
C SER A 111 10.00 4.64 7.24
N VAL A 112 10.44 5.90 7.31
CA VAL A 112 11.81 6.28 7.67
C VAL A 112 12.00 6.27 9.19
N GLN A 113 11.06 6.85 9.94
CA GLN A 113 11.16 7.00 11.39
C GLN A 113 11.05 5.66 12.11
N GLU A 114 10.10 4.81 11.71
CA GLU A 114 9.86 3.50 12.33
C GLU A 114 10.65 2.36 11.64
N ALA A 115 11.37 2.66 10.55
CA ALA A 115 12.08 1.68 9.74
C ALA A 115 11.19 0.49 9.30
N VAL A 116 9.95 0.78 8.90
CA VAL A 116 8.94 -0.20 8.48
C VAL A 116 8.80 -0.27 6.97
N ALA A 117 8.49 -1.46 6.46
CA ALA A 117 8.27 -1.68 5.04
C ALA A 117 6.85 -1.24 4.65
N ILE A 118 6.71 -0.22 3.80
CA ILE A 118 5.42 0.28 3.34
C ILE A 118 5.36 0.29 1.81
N GLY A 119 4.36 -0.39 1.25
CA GLY A 119 3.96 -0.27 -0.14
C GLY A 119 2.90 0.81 -0.32
N ASN A 120 3.24 1.91 -0.99
CA ASN A 120 2.29 3.00 -1.24
C ASN A 120 1.48 2.78 -2.55
N GLY A 121 0.23 2.40 -2.37
CA GLY A 121 -0.81 2.23 -3.39
C GLY A 121 -1.86 3.33 -3.39
N ILE A 122 -1.61 4.48 -2.74
CA ILE A 122 -2.52 5.63 -2.81
C ILE A 122 -2.43 6.24 -4.21
N LEU A 123 -3.55 6.19 -4.94
CA LEU A 123 -3.71 6.83 -6.24
C LEU A 123 -4.05 8.30 -6.08
N THR A 124 -3.32 9.14 -6.81
CA THR A 124 -3.61 10.57 -6.96
C THR A 124 -3.82 10.86 -8.44
N THR A 125 -5.07 11.10 -8.83
CA THR A 125 -5.48 11.15 -10.24
C THR A 125 -6.37 12.35 -10.55
N GLU A 126 -6.34 12.80 -11.79
CA GLU A 126 -7.10 13.99 -12.22
C GLU A 126 -8.57 13.69 -12.54
N ASN A 127 -8.96 12.43 -12.71
CA ASN A 127 -10.32 12.00 -13.02
C ASN A 127 -10.52 10.47 -12.85
N ASP A 128 -11.78 10.03 -12.87
CA ASP A 128 -12.19 8.63 -12.75
C ASP A 128 -11.55 7.71 -13.79
N ALA A 129 -11.43 8.16 -15.04
CA ALA A 129 -10.85 7.33 -16.10
C ALA A 129 -9.38 6.98 -15.81
N GLN A 130 -8.61 7.94 -15.28
CA GLN A 130 -7.25 7.69 -14.82
C GLN A 130 -7.24 6.77 -13.59
N ALA A 131 -8.12 7.01 -12.61
CA ALA A 131 -8.24 6.18 -11.42
C ALA A 131 -8.46 4.71 -11.79
N TRP A 132 -9.43 4.43 -12.66
CA TRP A 132 -9.72 3.08 -13.15
C TRP A 132 -8.57 2.44 -13.91
N THR A 133 -7.95 3.19 -14.83
CA THR A 133 -6.78 2.70 -15.59
C THR A 133 -5.64 2.29 -14.65
N ARG A 134 -5.47 2.99 -13.51
CA ARG A 134 -4.40 2.70 -12.55
C ARG A 134 -4.77 1.66 -11.51
N ALA A 135 -6.03 1.59 -11.10
CA ALA A 135 -6.50 0.68 -10.08
C ALA A 135 -6.58 -0.77 -10.58
N LYS A 136 -7.16 -0.99 -11.77
CA LYS A 136 -7.44 -2.34 -12.29
C LYS A 136 -6.17 -3.17 -12.40
N ARG A 137 -6.23 -4.39 -11.86
CA ARG A 137 -5.18 -5.41 -11.94
C ARG A 137 -4.75 -5.75 -13.36
N THR A 138 -5.68 -5.72 -14.32
CA THR A 138 -5.38 -6.04 -15.73
C THR A 138 -4.76 -4.88 -16.51
N GLU A 139 -4.67 -3.70 -15.91
CA GLU A 139 -4.18 -2.48 -16.56
C GLU A 139 -2.97 -1.93 -15.79
N GLY A 140 -3.15 -0.92 -14.95
CA GLY A 140 -2.06 -0.30 -14.20
C GLY A 140 -1.61 -1.09 -12.97
N ASP A 141 -2.49 -1.93 -12.40
CA ASP A 141 -2.25 -2.77 -11.22
C ASP A 141 -1.52 -2.02 -10.08
N LYS A 142 -1.99 -0.83 -9.72
CA LYS A 142 -1.30 -0.05 -8.67
C LYS A 142 -1.35 -0.77 -7.32
N GLY A 143 -2.45 -1.46 -7.00
CA GLY A 143 -2.57 -2.28 -5.80
C GLY A 143 -1.52 -3.38 -5.75
N GLY A 144 -1.40 -4.18 -6.82
CA GLY A 144 -0.38 -5.22 -6.90
C GLY A 144 1.04 -4.67 -6.92
N PHE A 145 1.26 -3.51 -7.55
CA PHE A 145 2.55 -2.83 -7.50
C PHE A 145 2.91 -2.43 -6.06
N ALA A 146 1.96 -1.88 -5.30
CA ALA A 146 2.17 -1.51 -3.90
C ALA A 146 2.48 -2.73 -3.04
N ALA A 147 1.74 -3.83 -3.19
CA ALA A 147 2.03 -5.09 -2.50
C ALA A 147 3.43 -5.64 -2.83
N ARG A 148 3.83 -5.65 -4.11
CA ARG A 148 5.18 -6.06 -4.52
C ARG A 148 6.27 -5.13 -3.96
N ALA A 149 5.99 -3.84 -3.87
CA ALA A 149 6.89 -2.89 -3.23
C ALA A 149 7.06 -3.19 -1.74
N ALA A 150 5.97 -3.44 -1.01
CA ALA A 150 6.02 -3.83 0.40
C ALA A 150 6.87 -5.09 0.60
N LEU A 151 6.63 -6.16 -0.17
CA LEU A 151 7.43 -7.39 -0.13
C LEU A 151 8.91 -7.15 -0.43
N THR A 152 9.22 -6.28 -1.38
CA THR A 152 10.62 -5.91 -1.69
C THR A 152 11.28 -5.20 -0.51
N MET A 153 10.55 -4.27 0.12
CA MET A 153 11.05 -3.53 1.28
C MET A 153 11.25 -4.45 2.49
N ILE A 154 10.37 -5.43 2.69
CA ILE A 154 10.57 -6.50 3.68
C ILE A 154 11.89 -7.22 3.38
N ALA A 155 12.05 -7.77 2.17
CA ALA A 155 13.26 -8.50 1.79
C ALA A 155 14.55 -7.69 1.97
N LEU A 156 14.50 -6.38 1.69
CA LEU A 156 15.63 -5.48 1.92
C LEU A 156 15.89 -5.27 3.41
N LYS A 157 14.86 -5.09 4.23
CA LYS A 157 14.98 -5.00 5.70
C LYS A 157 15.64 -6.27 6.28
N GLU A 158 15.24 -7.46 5.80
CA GLU A 158 15.89 -8.73 6.16
C GLU A 158 17.36 -8.76 5.71
N LYS A 159 17.64 -8.38 4.46
CA LYS A 159 19.00 -8.38 3.89
C LYS A 159 19.96 -7.49 4.67
N PHE A 160 19.48 -6.37 5.21
CA PHE A 160 20.28 -5.45 6.01
C PHE A 160 20.29 -5.79 7.51
N GLY A 161 19.61 -6.87 7.94
CA GLY A 161 19.58 -7.30 9.34
C GLY A 161 18.83 -6.33 10.25
N ALA A 162 17.89 -5.55 9.71
CA ALA A 162 17.12 -4.55 10.45
C ALA A 162 15.79 -5.12 11.00
N GLN A 163 15.72 -6.43 11.24
CA GLN A 163 14.56 -7.04 11.91
C GLN A 163 14.62 -6.70 13.39
N SER A 164 13.57 -6.03 13.90
CA SER A 164 13.39 -5.72 15.32
C SER A 164 12.76 -6.89 16.04
#